data_AF-A0A6I3JEZ3-F1
#
_entry.id   AF-A0A6I3JEZ3-F1
#
_cell.length_a   1.000
_cell.length_b   1.000
_cell.length_c   1.000
_cell.angle_alpha   90.00
_cell.angle_beta   90.00
_cell.angle_gamma   90.00
#
_symmetry.space_group_name_H-M   'P 1'
#
loop_
_entity.id
_entity.type
_entity.pdbx_description
1 polymer ?
#
loop_
_entity_poly.entity_id
_entity_poly.type
_entity_poly.pdbx_seq_one_letter_code
_entity_poly.pdbx_strand_id
1 'polypeptide(L)'
;MVAAGRELGRPDPLAARRAPGALAADLVRCADLDGQRYCLGAGWTTATEAEVRARVAATARAATARRQSVESTGDLDPAAALVRAARLSPAERARREREELTMAARSVAKVWLLRHQVEGVPLPAGFLDDHPEARTTTAVAARKRQRDYPERRVVLDTEQVAEQTRTYWCGPGAMQMITWGWKGKDRGQAHWARKLRTTTAGTSIWDMVRVVNDHTGWDRKAHAGPYIVLDISGYSFNKWMLLQMRHLADYRAPVVLHPVLHTKYFPYLDDDASGHFQVGRGYSKRGDRPSAISFFEPWNQQRFDPSEPFVQRVQWRNAYKSFRANKAHHQHNIGV
;
A
#
# COMPACT_ATOMS: atom_id res chain seq x y z
N MET A 1 2.96 0.01 26.38
CA MET A 1 4.34 -0.33 26.78
C MET A 1 5.26 -0.17 25.57
N VAL A 2 6.17 0.80 25.59
CA VAL A 2 7.17 0.99 24.53
C VAL A 2 8.25 -0.07 24.73
N ALA A 3 8.52 -0.90 23.73
CA ALA A 3 9.54 -1.93 23.80
C ALA A 3 10.86 -1.32 24.27
N ALA A 4 11.40 -1.83 25.39
CA ALA A 4 12.71 -1.47 25.89
C ALA A 4 13.73 -1.71 24.77
N GLY A 5 14.44 -0.66 24.40
CA GLY A 5 15.48 -0.72 23.39
C GLY A 5 16.58 -1.65 23.85
N ARG A 6 16.64 -2.85 23.28
CA ARG A 6 17.87 -3.65 23.32
C ARG A 6 18.91 -2.84 22.55
N GLU A 7 19.99 -2.44 23.23
CA GLU A 7 21.15 -1.84 22.58
C GLU A 7 21.72 -2.83 21.57
N LEU A 8 21.38 -2.63 20.29
CA LEU A 8 22.10 -3.24 19.20
C LEU A 8 23.29 -2.31 18.92
N GLY A 9 24.49 -2.84 19.12
CA GLY A 9 25.76 -2.13 19.04
C GLY A 9 26.02 -1.41 17.70
N ARG A 10 27.24 -0.87 17.56
CA ARG A 10 27.68 -0.06 16.39
C ARG A 10 27.16 -0.62 15.06
N PRO A 11 26.78 0.24 14.10
CA PRO A 11 26.32 -0.21 12.78
C PRO A 11 27.34 -1.18 12.19
N ASP A 12 26.95 -2.46 12.11
CA ASP A 12 27.76 -3.53 11.57
C ASP A 12 27.68 -3.49 10.03
N PRO A 13 28.77 -3.16 9.31
CA PRO A 13 28.77 -3.11 7.85
C PRO A 13 28.42 -4.48 7.21
N LEU A 14 28.58 -5.56 7.97
CA LEU A 14 28.27 -6.93 7.56
C LEU A 14 26.82 -7.32 7.89
N ALA A 15 26.07 -6.52 8.68
CA ALA A 15 24.67 -6.82 8.99
C ALA A 15 23.83 -6.93 7.71
N ALA A 16 24.07 -6.06 6.73
CA ALA A 16 23.42 -6.10 5.42
C ALA A 16 23.78 -7.33 4.56
N ARG A 17 24.82 -8.10 4.94
CA ARG A 17 25.26 -9.33 4.27
C ARG A 17 24.69 -10.59 4.93
N ARG A 18 23.92 -10.47 6.01
CA ARG A 18 23.27 -11.60 6.67
C ARG A 18 22.22 -12.23 5.75
N ALA A 19 22.00 -13.54 5.94
CA ALA A 19 20.98 -14.26 5.21
C ALA A 19 19.59 -13.61 5.40
N PRO A 20 18.72 -13.59 4.38
CA PRO A 20 17.41 -12.93 4.47
C PRO A 20 16.54 -13.40 5.66
N GLY A 21 16.67 -14.66 6.06
CA GLY A 21 15.96 -15.19 7.24
C GLY A 21 16.41 -14.54 8.55
N ALA A 22 17.71 -14.33 8.74
CA ALA A 22 18.25 -13.67 9.92
C ALA A 22 17.83 -12.18 9.95
N LEU A 23 17.92 -11.50 8.81
CA LEU A 23 17.45 -10.12 8.69
C LEU A 23 15.96 -9.98 9.00
N ALA A 24 15.13 -10.89 8.48
CA ALA A 24 13.69 -10.86 8.76
C ALA A 24 13.40 -11.09 10.26
N ALA A 25 14.10 -12.01 10.91
CA ALA A 25 13.96 -12.26 12.34
C ALA A 25 14.34 -11.02 13.18
N ASP A 26 15.40 -10.32 12.81
CA ASP A 26 15.90 -9.15 13.54
C ASP A 26 15.06 -7.87 13.30
N LEU A 27 14.57 -7.68 12.06
CA LEU A 27 14.01 -6.41 11.62
C LEU A 27 12.49 -6.38 11.53
N VAL A 28 11.82 -7.52 11.32
CA VAL A 28 10.36 -7.57 11.32
C VAL A 28 9.88 -7.69 12.75
N ARG A 29 9.26 -6.63 13.25
CA ARG A 29 8.69 -6.56 14.59
C ARG A 29 7.27 -6.03 14.53
N CYS A 30 6.43 -6.57 15.39
CA CYS A 30 5.04 -6.19 15.49
C CYS A 30 4.74 -5.59 16.86
N ALA A 31 3.73 -4.73 16.90
CA ALA A 31 3.15 -4.19 18.10
C ALA A 31 1.67 -4.58 18.16
N ASP A 32 1.19 -4.85 19.36
CA ASP A 32 -0.24 -4.84 19.64
C ASP A 32 -0.65 -3.40 19.99
N LEU A 33 -1.62 -2.88 19.27
CA LEU A 33 -2.19 -1.56 19.43
C LEU A 33 -3.69 -1.77 19.59
N ASP A 34 -4.18 -1.68 20.82
CA ASP A 34 -5.59 -1.87 21.16
C ASP A 34 -6.18 -3.18 20.59
N GLY A 35 -5.49 -4.30 20.80
CA GLY A 35 -5.90 -5.62 20.32
C GLY A 35 -5.79 -5.80 18.80
N GLN A 36 -5.24 -4.81 18.08
CA GLN A 36 -4.94 -4.88 16.65
C GLN A 36 -3.43 -5.00 16.45
N ARG A 37 -3.01 -5.95 15.61
CA ARG A 37 -1.59 -6.12 15.29
C ARG A 37 -1.13 -5.24 14.14
N TYR A 38 -0.04 -4.52 14.38
CA TYR A 38 0.71 -3.78 13.37
C TYR A 38 2.13 -4.32 13.27
N CYS A 39 2.64 -4.55 12.06
CA CYS A 39 4.00 -5.01 11.84
C CYS A 39 4.78 -4.01 10.98
N LEU A 40 5.98 -3.62 11.43
CA LEU A 40 6.85 -2.66 10.75
C LEU A 40 7.10 -3.06 9.30
N GLY A 41 6.90 -2.13 8.37
CA GLY A 41 7.03 -2.30 6.92
C GLY A 41 5.93 -3.14 6.26
N ALA A 42 5.10 -3.86 7.04
CA ALA A 42 4.02 -4.71 6.53
C ALA A 42 2.63 -4.10 6.73
N GLY A 43 2.43 -3.29 7.77
CA GLY A 43 1.16 -2.64 8.08
C GLY A 43 0.28 -3.41 9.08
N TRP A 44 -1.02 -3.10 9.07
CA TRP A 44 -2.03 -3.74 9.90
C TRP A 44 -2.37 -5.14 9.37
N THR A 45 -2.26 -6.15 10.23
CA THR A 45 -2.43 -7.55 9.83
C THR A 45 -3.18 -8.35 10.89
N THR A 46 -3.73 -9.50 10.49
CA THR A 46 -4.25 -10.53 11.40
C THR A 46 -3.25 -11.68 11.59
N ALA A 47 -2.22 -11.77 10.75
CA ALA A 47 -1.15 -12.75 10.87
C ALA A 47 -0.34 -12.52 12.14
N THR A 48 0.20 -13.60 12.71
CA THR A 48 1.20 -13.55 13.80
C THR A 48 2.51 -12.94 13.33
N GLU A 49 3.30 -12.41 14.27
CA GLU A 49 4.65 -11.92 13.95
C GLU A 49 5.51 -13.01 13.30
N ALA A 50 5.39 -14.25 13.76
CA ALA A 50 6.06 -15.40 13.19
C ALA A 50 5.67 -15.65 11.72
N GLU A 51 4.38 -15.58 11.40
CA GLU A 51 3.90 -15.72 10.02
C GLU A 51 4.37 -14.57 9.12
N VAL A 52 4.37 -13.32 9.62
CA VAL A 52 4.89 -12.17 8.86
C VAL A 52 6.39 -12.33 8.61
N ARG A 53 7.18 -12.69 9.64
CA ARG A 53 8.61 -13.01 9.51
C ARG A 53 8.86 -14.10 8.50
N ALA A 54 8.14 -15.21 8.59
CA ALA A 54 8.28 -16.35 7.69
C ALA A 54 7.99 -15.96 6.24
N ARG A 55 6.91 -15.20 6.01
CA ARG A 55 6.54 -14.68 4.68
C ARG A 55 7.61 -13.76 4.12
N VAL A 56 8.06 -12.76 4.89
CA VAL A 56 9.11 -11.82 4.47
C VAL A 56 10.41 -12.56 4.16
N ALA A 57 10.84 -13.48 5.02
CA ALA A 57 12.03 -14.29 4.80
C ALA A 57 11.93 -15.16 3.55
N ALA A 58 10.79 -15.81 3.33
CA ALA A 58 10.56 -16.66 2.17
C ALA A 58 10.60 -15.85 0.87
N THR A 59 9.92 -14.69 0.83
CA THR A 59 9.95 -13.82 -0.35
C THR A 59 11.33 -13.25 -0.60
N ALA A 60 12.06 -12.81 0.44
CA ALA A 60 13.40 -12.27 0.27
C ALA A 60 14.41 -13.34 -0.22
N ARG A 61 14.29 -14.59 0.26
CA ARG A 61 15.05 -15.72 -0.28
C ARG A 61 14.72 -15.98 -1.75
N ALA A 62 13.44 -16.03 -2.10
CA ALA A 62 13.02 -16.23 -3.47
C ALA A 62 13.53 -15.11 -4.41
N ALA A 63 13.48 -13.85 -3.97
CA ALA A 63 14.01 -12.71 -4.72
C ALA A 63 15.53 -12.82 -4.94
N THR A 64 16.28 -13.24 -3.92
CA THR A 64 17.75 -13.40 -4.01
C THR A 64 18.15 -14.62 -4.86
N ALA A 65 17.34 -15.67 -4.89
CA ALA A 65 17.61 -16.90 -5.63
C ALA A 65 17.22 -16.84 -7.12
N ARG A 66 16.53 -15.79 -7.56
CA ARG A 66 16.12 -15.63 -8.96
C ARG A 66 17.35 -15.50 -9.87
N ARG A 67 17.40 -16.37 -10.89
CA ARG A 67 18.46 -16.37 -11.92
C ARG A 67 18.21 -15.38 -13.05
N GLN A 68 16.94 -15.08 -13.33
CA GLN A 68 16.52 -14.12 -14.35
C GLN A 68 16.10 -12.81 -13.70
N SER A 69 16.52 -11.69 -14.28
CA SER A 69 16.05 -10.37 -13.91
C SER A 69 14.58 -10.24 -14.28
N VAL A 70 13.74 -9.91 -13.31
CA VAL A 70 12.36 -9.44 -13.55
C VAL A 70 12.44 -7.94 -13.81
N GLU A 71 11.66 -7.44 -14.76
CA GLU A 71 11.57 -6.00 -14.97
C GLU A 71 11.08 -5.31 -13.69
N SER A 72 11.94 -4.46 -13.13
CA SER A 72 11.63 -3.74 -11.89
C SER A 72 10.88 -2.47 -12.23
N THR A 73 9.65 -2.37 -11.72
CA THR A 73 8.80 -1.20 -11.98
C THR A 73 8.82 -0.17 -10.85
N GLY A 74 9.46 -0.50 -9.72
CA GLY A 74 9.79 0.45 -8.65
C GLY A 74 9.07 0.29 -7.32
N ASP A 75 8.40 -0.85 -7.07
CA ASP A 75 8.06 -1.27 -5.72
C ASP A 75 9.34 -1.71 -4.98
N LEU A 76 9.40 -1.47 -3.67
CA LEU A 76 10.54 -1.92 -2.87
C LEU A 76 10.38 -3.39 -2.50
N ASP A 77 11.20 -4.24 -3.12
CA ASP A 77 11.20 -5.67 -2.83
C ASP A 77 11.64 -5.98 -1.37
N PRO A 78 11.22 -7.12 -0.77
CA PRO A 78 11.53 -7.42 0.62
C PRO A 78 13.00 -7.59 0.94
N ALA A 79 13.80 -8.13 0.02
CA ALA A 79 15.23 -8.30 0.25
C ALA A 79 15.90 -6.92 0.29
N ALA A 80 15.58 -6.03 -0.66
CA ALA A 80 16.06 -4.66 -0.63
C ALA A 80 15.55 -3.88 0.59
N ALA A 81 14.30 -4.11 1.03
CA ALA A 81 13.75 -3.49 2.24
C ALA A 81 14.54 -3.89 3.49
N LEU A 82 14.82 -5.18 3.66
CA LEU A 82 15.62 -5.71 4.76
C LEU A 82 17.05 -5.15 4.74
N VAL A 83 17.71 -5.18 3.57
CA VAL A 83 19.06 -4.62 3.40
C VAL A 83 19.08 -3.12 3.69
N ARG A 84 18.09 -2.37 3.21
CA ARG A 84 17.95 -0.93 3.46
C ARG A 84 17.80 -0.64 4.95
N ALA A 85 16.97 -1.40 5.66
CA ALA A 85 16.78 -1.26 7.11
C ALA A 85 18.03 -1.69 7.90
N ALA A 86 18.74 -2.73 7.46
CA ALA A 86 19.99 -3.18 8.08
C ALA A 86 21.11 -2.14 8.00
N ARG A 87 21.17 -1.37 6.90
CA ARG A 87 22.17 -0.31 6.66
C ARG A 87 21.94 0.98 7.46
N LEU A 88 20.77 1.16 8.07
CA LEU A 88 20.51 2.32 8.92
C LEU A 88 21.31 2.21 10.22
N SER A 89 21.78 3.36 10.72
CA SER A 89 22.31 3.42 12.08
C SER A 89 21.21 3.05 13.09
N PRO A 90 21.56 2.53 14.28
CA PRO A 90 20.57 2.21 15.31
C PRO A 90 19.62 3.38 15.63
N ALA A 91 20.14 4.60 15.75
CA ALA A 91 19.35 5.80 16.01
C ALA A 91 18.40 6.15 14.86
N GLU A 92 18.87 6.07 13.61
CA GLU A 92 18.04 6.35 12.43
C GLU A 92 16.92 5.33 12.28
N ARG A 93 17.22 4.04 12.50
CA ARG A 93 16.25 2.96 12.49
C ARG A 93 15.18 3.17 13.57
N ALA A 94 15.59 3.38 14.82
CA ALA A 94 14.67 3.64 15.92
C ALA A 94 13.77 4.86 15.68
N ARG A 95 14.31 5.92 15.06
CA ARG A 95 13.52 7.11 14.67
C ARG A 95 12.44 6.77 13.65
N ARG A 96 12.77 6.03 12.59
CA ARG A 96 11.81 5.64 11.55
C ARG A 96 10.74 4.69 12.06
N GLU A 97 11.12 3.75 12.91
CA GLU A 97 10.18 2.81 13.50
C GLU A 97 9.23 3.50 14.48
N ARG A 98 9.73 4.47 15.25
CA ARG A 98 8.88 5.32 16.08
C ARG A 98 7.91 6.15 15.24
N GLU A 99 8.37 6.75 14.14
CA GLU A 99 7.54 7.51 13.19
C GLU A 99 6.40 6.62 12.67
N GLU A 100 6.73 5.41 12.21
CA GLU A 100 5.76 4.42 11.72
C GLU A 100 4.78 3.95 12.80
N LEU A 101 5.25 3.54 13.97
CA LEU A 101 4.39 3.07 15.07
C LEU A 101 3.52 4.19 15.65
N THR A 102 3.99 5.44 15.63
CA THR A 102 3.18 6.59 16.05
C THR A 102 2.03 6.82 15.05
N MET A 103 2.31 6.71 13.76
CA MET A 103 1.26 6.79 12.73
C MET A 103 0.27 5.63 12.88
N ALA A 104 0.75 4.41 13.12
CA ALA A 104 -0.10 3.26 13.40
C ALA A 104 -0.99 3.53 14.62
N ALA A 105 -0.42 3.88 15.78
CA ALA A 105 -1.21 4.13 17.00
C ALA A 105 -2.35 5.14 16.78
N ARG A 106 -2.14 6.18 15.99
CA ARG A 106 -3.16 7.20 15.66
C ARG A 106 -4.27 6.70 14.72
N SER A 107 -4.09 5.58 14.06
CA SER A 107 -5.02 5.01 13.08
C SER A 107 -5.78 3.78 13.57
N VAL A 108 -5.55 3.33 14.81
CA VAL A 108 -6.11 2.07 15.32
C VAL A 108 -7.64 2.05 15.30
N ALA A 109 -8.29 3.17 15.63
CA ALA A 109 -9.74 3.32 15.55
C ALA A 109 -10.26 3.12 14.12
N LYS A 110 -9.56 3.64 13.10
CA LYS A 110 -9.91 3.44 11.69
C LYS A 110 -9.82 1.96 11.31
N VAL A 111 -8.83 1.22 11.82
CA VAL A 111 -8.66 -0.21 11.55
C VAL A 111 -9.82 -1.01 12.12
N TRP A 112 -10.17 -0.77 13.37
CA TRP A 112 -11.35 -1.39 14.00
C TRP A 112 -12.62 -1.12 13.19
N LEU A 113 -12.86 0.13 12.78
CA LEU A 113 -14.01 0.49 11.95
C LEU A 113 -13.99 -0.23 10.59
N LEU A 114 -12.86 -0.26 9.89
CA LEU A 114 -12.75 -0.95 8.60
C LEU A 114 -12.99 -2.46 8.75
N ARG A 115 -12.41 -3.11 9.76
CA ARG A 115 -12.65 -4.54 10.02
C ARG A 115 -14.11 -4.80 10.37
N HIS A 116 -14.74 -3.94 11.16
CA HIS A 116 -16.16 -4.04 11.45
C HIS A 116 -17.03 -3.93 10.19
N GLN A 117 -16.74 -2.93 9.37
CA GLN A 117 -17.52 -2.60 8.17
C GLN A 117 -17.32 -3.60 7.04
N VAL A 118 -16.08 -4.03 6.79
CA VAL A 118 -15.69 -4.85 5.63
C VAL A 118 -15.65 -6.33 5.99
N GLU A 119 -15.18 -6.66 7.18
CA GLU A 119 -14.99 -8.05 7.61
C GLU A 119 -16.08 -8.55 8.55
N GLY A 120 -16.86 -7.65 9.16
CA GLY A 120 -17.93 -8.00 10.08
C GLY A 120 -17.48 -8.29 11.51
N VAL A 121 -16.25 -7.93 11.87
CA VAL A 121 -15.71 -8.10 13.23
C VAL A 121 -16.47 -7.17 14.19
N PRO A 122 -17.03 -7.65 15.31
CA PRO A 122 -17.66 -6.77 16.31
C PRO A 122 -16.67 -5.74 16.84
N LEU A 123 -17.14 -4.51 17.09
CA LEU A 123 -16.33 -3.53 17.81
C LEU A 123 -16.22 -3.96 19.29
N PRO A 124 -15.08 -3.69 19.97
CA PRO A 124 -14.97 -3.90 21.41
C PRO A 124 -16.05 -3.15 22.19
N ALA A 125 -16.43 -3.67 23.37
CA ALA A 125 -17.29 -2.95 24.29
C ALA A 125 -16.61 -1.63 24.71
N GLY A 126 -17.37 -0.53 24.78
CA GLY A 126 -16.81 0.79 25.11
C GLY A 126 -15.96 1.42 24.00
N PHE A 127 -15.84 0.81 22.82
CA PHE A 127 -14.95 1.29 21.75
C PHE A 127 -15.12 2.78 21.41
N LEU A 128 -16.36 3.29 21.37
CA LEU A 128 -16.59 4.71 21.06
C LEU A 128 -16.22 5.65 22.21
N ASP A 129 -16.14 5.14 23.45
CA ASP A 129 -15.69 5.89 24.62
C ASP A 129 -14.16 5.96 24.64
N ASP A 130 -13.49 4.86 24.32
CA ASP A 130 -12.04 4.77 24.22
C ASP A 130 -11.48 5.48 22.97
N HIS A 131 -12.28 5.53 21.89
CA HIS A 131 -11.95 6.18 20.62
C HIS A 131 -12.97 7.27 20.25
N PRO A 132 -12.98 8.42 20.96
CA PRO A 132 -13.88 9.53 20.65
C PRO A 132 -13.68 10.08 19.22
N GLU A 133 -12.48 9.93 18.65
CA GLU A 133 -12.20 10.28 17.26
C GLU A 133 -13.06 9.49 16.26
N ALA A 134 -13.46 8.27 16.59
CA ALA A 134 -14.32 7.42 15.77
C ALA A 134 -15.77 7.91 15.75
N ARG A 135 -16.25 8.62 16.78
CA ARG A 135 -17.64 9.09 16.90
C ARG A 135 -18.05 10.00 15.74
N THR A 136 -17.13 10.84 15.27
CA THR A 136 -17.36 11.74 14.12
C THR A 136 -17.52 11.01 12.79
N THR A 137 -17.15 9.73 12.73
CA THR A 137 -17.29 8.87 11.55
C THR A 137 -18.47 7.91 11.65
N THR A 138 -19.35 8.02 12.66
CA THR A 138 -20.42 7.05 12.95
C THR A 138 -21.45 6.87 11.82
N ALA A 139 -21.79 7.93 11.08
CA ALA A 139 -22.60 7.79 9.86
C ALA A 139 -21.90 6.93 8.79
N VAL A 140 -20.57 6.93 8.78
CA VAL A 140 -19.73 6.06 7.95
C VAL A 140 -19.51 4.68 8.60
N ALA A 141 -19.57 4.58 9.94
CA ALA A 141 -19.47 3.34 10.73
C ALA A 141 -20.55 2.31 10.39
N ALA A 142 -21.68 2.74 9.80
CA ALA A 142 -22.71 1.84 9.32
C ALA A 142 -22.14 0.76 8.38
N ARG A 143 -22.52 -0.49 8.64
CA ARG A 143 -22.17 -1.65 7.81
C ARG A 143 -22.95 -1.58 6.50
N LYS A 144 -22.32 -1.03 5.47
CA LYS A 144 -22.79 -1.07 4.08
C LYS A 144 -22.37 -2.37 3.39
N ARG A 145 -23.20 -2.81 2.46
CA ARG A 145 -22.95 -3.88 1.50
C ARG A 145 -22.72 -3.26 0.13
N GLN A 146 -22.18 -4.03 -0.82
CA GLN A 146 -21.91 -3.52 -2.18
C GLN A 146 -23.15 -2.97 -2.89
N ARG A 147 -24.35 -3.50 -2.60
CA ARG A 147 -25.61 -3.00 -3.16
C ARG A 147 -25.93 -1.56 -2.73
N ASP A 148 -25.47 -1.13 -1.56
CA ASP A 148 -25.77 0.19 -0.98
C ASP A 148 -24.95 1.31 -1.62
N TYR A 149 -23.92 0.96 -2.39
CA TYR A 149 -23.10 1.91 -3.14
C TYR A 149 -23.73 2.20 -4.51
N PRO A 150 -23.49 3.38 -5.11
CA PRO A 150 -23.92 3.69 -6.48
C PRO A 150 -23.25 2.78 -7.52
N GLU A 151 -23.80 2.70 -8.73
CA GLU A 151 -23.27 1.84 -9.80
C GLU A 151 -21.86 2.23 -10.25
N ARG A 152 -21.56 3.53 -10.24
CA ARG A 152 -20.26 4.06 -10.66
C ARG A 152 -19.85 5.22 -9.78
N ARG A 153 -18.60 5.20 -9.33
CA ARG A 153 -17.94 6.35 -8.70
C ARG A 153 -16.52 6.47 -9.17
N VAL A 154 -16.08 7.71 -9.27
CA VAL A 154 -14.76 8.08 -9.73
C VAL A 154 -14.29 9.30 -8.96
N VAL A 155 -13.01 9.35 -8.60
CA VAL A 155 -12.29 10.44 -7.94
C VAL A 155 -11.03 10.76 -8.73
N LEU A 156 -10.44 11.93 -8.53
CA LEU A 156 -9.31 12.46 -9.33
C LEU A 156 -9.69 12.81 -10.78
N ASP A 157 -8.96 13.75 -11.34
CA ASP A 157 -9.09 14.19 -12.74
C ASP A 157 -8.22 13.33 -13.66
N THR A 158 -8.78 12.90 -14.79
CA THR A 158 -8.08 12.11 -15.81
C THR A 158 -7.00 12.88 -16.56
N GLU A 159 -6.98 14.21 -16.48
CA GLU A 159 -5.92 15.04 -17.03
C GLU A 159 -4.70 15.13 -16.11
N GLN A 160 -4.87 14.79 -14.82
CA GLN A 160 -3.82 14.87 -13.80
C GLN A 160 -3.05 13.55 -13.67
N VAL A 161 -2.58 13.07 -14.82
CA VAL A 161 -1.92 11.76 -14.97
C VAL A 161 -0.52 11.90 -15.55
N ALA A 162 0.37 10.97 -15.22
CA ALA A 162 1.74 10.98 -15.71
C ALA A 162 2.30 9.55 -15.84
N GLU A 163 3.16 9.35 -16.84
CA GLU A 163 4.01 8.17 -16.97
C GLU A 163 5.18 8.26 -16.01
N GLN A 164 5.58 7.15 -15.38
CA GLN A 164 6.82 7.13 -14.61
C GLN A 164 8.03 7.41 -15.50
N THR A 165 8.95 8.25 -15.03
CA THR A 165 10.09 8.68 -15.86
C THR A 165 11.31 7.79 -15.74
N ARG A 166 11.32 6.84 -14.80
CA ARG A 166 12.36 5.83 -14.61
C ARG A 166 11.73 4.47 -14.37
N THR A 167 12.43 3.39 -14.74
CA THR A 167 11.90 2.03 -14.57
C THR A 167 11.55 1.73 -13.12
N TYR A 168 12.31 2.24 -12.15
CA TYR A 168 12.07 2.04 -10.71
C TYR A 168 11.24 3.15 -10.02
N TRP A 169 10.45 3.94 -10.76
CA TRP A 169 9.73 5.12 -10.24
C TRP A 169 8.19 5.02 -10.25
N CYS A 170 7.60 3.83 -10.18
CA CYS A 170 6.14 3.72 -10.04
C CYS A 170 5.61 4.44 -8.80
N GLY A 171 6.30 4.36 -7.65
CA GLY A 171 5.95 5.10 -6.43
C GLY A 171 5.92 6.62 -6.64
N PRO A 172 7.02 7.26 -7.09
CA PRO A 172 7.03 8.68 -7.45
C PRO A 172 5.98 9.09 -8.48
N GLY A 173 5.74 8.29 -9.53
CA GLY A 173 4.70 8.54 -10.52
C GLY A 173 3.30 8.49 -9.92
N ALA A 174 2.98 7.45 -9.15
CA ALA A 174 1.71 7.34 -8.44
C ALA A 174 1.50 8.49 -7.45
N MET A 175 2.53 8.86 -6.69
CA MET A 175 2.46 9.96 -5.73
C MET A 175 2.28 11.33 -6.41
N GLN A 176 2.91 11.54 -7.57
CA GLN A 176 2.67 12.73 -8.40
C GLN A 176 1.19 12.86 -8.72
N MET A 177 0.55 11.80 -9.20
CA MET A 177 -0.87 11.83 -9.56
C MET A 177 -1.80 12.01 -8.34
N ILE A 178 -1.50 11.34 -7.21
CA ILE A 178 -2.28 11.51 -5.96
C ILE A 178 -2.23 12.95 -5.44
N THR A 179 -1.04 13.54 -5.44
CA THR A 179 -0.81 14.89 -4.87
C THR A 179 -1.22 15.99 -5.82
N TRP A 180 -1.07 15.80 -7.14
CA TRP A 180 -1.63 16.68 -8.16
C TRP A 180 -3.16 16.69 -8.06
N GLY A 181 -3.76 15.52 -7.96
CA GLY A 181 -5.18 15.29 -7.65
C GLY A 181 -5.74 16.10 -6.48
N TRP A 182 -4.91 16.33 -5.46
CA TRP A 182 -5.30 17.10 -4.28
C TRP A 182 -4.98 18.59 -4.40
N LYS A 183 -3.79 18.95 -4.88
CA LYS A 183 -3.27 20.33 -4.84
C LYS A 183 -3.55 21.13 -6.12
N GLY A 184 -3.99 20.47 -7.19
CA GLY A 184 -4.09 21.07 -8.52
C GLY A 184 -2.73 21.48 -9.12
N LYS A 185 -1.62 21.05 -8.53
CA LYS A 185 -0.26 21.44 -8.95
C LYS A 185 0.65 20.23 -9.12
N ASP A 186 1.19 20.10 -10.33
CA ASP A 186 2.27 19.15 -10.61
C ASP A 186 3.60 19.62 -9.98
N ARG A 187 4.27 18.72 -9.27
CA ARG A 187 5.60 18.93 -8.66
C ARG A 187 6.69 18.02 -9.26
N GLY A 188 6.32 17.15 -10.20
CA GLY A 188 7.22 16.20 -10.87
C GLY A 188 7.71 15.06 -9.97
N GLN A 189 8.16 13.97 -10.59
CA GLN A 189 8.53 12.74 -9.88
C GLN A 189 9.81 12.85 -9.06
N ALA A 190 10.78 13.66 -9.49
CA ALA A 190 12.02 13.86 -8.73
C ALA A 190 11.76 14.50 -7.35
N HIS A 191 10.76 15.38 -7.24
CA HIS A 191 10.33 15.92 -5.95
C HIS A 191 9.79 14.81 -5.04
N TRP A 192 8.89 13.98 -5.57
CA TRP A 192 8.25 12.92 -4.81
C TRP A 192 9.20 11.77 -4.47
N ALA A 193 10.14 11.42 -5.35
CA ALA A 193 11.18 10.44 -5.06
C ALA A 193 12.00 10.81 -3.80
N ARG A 194 12.32 12.09 -3.61
CA ARG A 194 12.99 12.57 -2.38
C ARG A 194 12.09 12.41 -1.14
N LYS A 195 10.81 12.77 -1.24
CA LYS A 195 9.85 12.68 -0.12
C LYS A 195 9.52 11.24 0.27
N LEU A 196 9.42 10.36 -0.73
CA LEU A 196 9.20 8.92 -0.60
C LEU A 196 10.46 8.15 -0.23
N ARG A 197 11.62 8.83 -0.17
CA ARG A 197 12.91 8.20 0.10
C ARG A 197 13.20 7.06 -0.90
N THR A 198 12.72 7.19 -2.14
CA THR A 198 12.85 6.24 -3.24
C THR A 198 14.31 6.09 -3.63
N THR A 199 14.75 4.85 -3.86
CA THR A 199 16.07 4.53 -4.41
C THR A 199 15.93 3.79 -5.74
N THR A 200 17.04 3.32 -6.31
CA THR A 200 17.00 2.42 -7.47
C THR A 200 16.32 1.08 -7.17
N ALA A 201 16.18 0.72 -5.89
CA ALA A 201 15.44 -0.45 -5.45
C ALA A 201 13.92 -0.19 -5.29
N GLY A 202 13.44 1.03 -5.58
CA GLY A 202 12.03 1.35 -5.51
C GLY A 202 11.58 2.05 -4.23
N THR A 203 10.26 1.99 -3.99
CA THR A 203 9.55 2.73 -2.94
C THR A 203 8.78 1.79 -2.02
N SER A 204 8.82 2.05 -0.71
CA SER A 204 8.03 1.32 0.27
C SER A 204 6.57 1.78 0.26
N ILE A 205 5.60 0.87 0.41
CA ILE A 205 4.19 1.24 0.61
C ILE A 205 3.98 2.08 1.88
N TRP A 206 4.80 1.86 2.92
CA TRP A 206 4.78 2.72 4.10
C TRP A 206 5.18 4.15 3.74
N ASP A 207 6.21 4.33 2.92
CA ASP A 207 6.63 5.66 2.45
C ASP A 207 5.52 6.31 1.61
N MET A 208 4.81 5.53 0.79
CA MET A 208 3.63 6.00 0.05
C MET A 208 2.55 6.53 1.00
N VAL A 209 2.07 5.71 1.94
CA VAL A 209 1.02 6.07 2.90
C VAL A 209 1.42 7.26 3.77
N ARG A 210 2.65 7.28 4.28
CA ARG A 210 3.18 8.41 5.06
C ARG A 210 3.13 9.70 4.25
N VAL A 211 3.60 9.68 3.00
CA VAL A 211 3.60 10.89 2.16
C VAL A 211 2.18 11.30 1.76
N VAL A 212 1.23 10.38 1.58
CA VAL A 212 -0.19 10.75 1.42
C VAL A 212 -0.67 11.54 2.64
N ASN A 213 -0.42 11.03 3.85
CA ASN A 213 -0.81 11.69 5.09
C ASN A 213 -0.12 13.06 5.27
N ASP A 214 1.17 13.15 5.00
CA ASP A 214 1.96 14.38 5.24
C ASP A 214 1.72 15.48 4.20
N HIS A 215 1.33 15.11 2.98
CA HIS A 215 1.37 16.02 1.83
C HIS A 215 0.05 16.16 1.08
N THR A 216 -1.02 15.52 1.53
CA THR A 216 -2.37 15.72 0.99
C THR A 216 -3.33 16.18 2.09
N GLY A 217 -4.62 16.17 1.82
CA GLY A 217 -5.67 16.25 2.85
C GLY A 217 -6.63 15.09 2.77
N TRP A 218 -6.25 14.00 2.07
CA TRP A 218 -7.05 12.79 2.00
C TRP A 218 -7.14 12.08 3.36
N ASP A 219 -6.21 12.39 4.26
CA ASP A 219 -6.15 11.90 5.64
C ASP A 219 -7.12 12.60 6.59
N ARG A 220 -7.80 13.66 6.13
CA ARG A 220 -8.77 14.41 6.95
C ARG A 220 -10.02 13.58 7.20
N LYS A 221 -10.72 13.88 8.31
CA LYS A 221 -11.99 13.22 8.70
C LYS A 221 -13.09 13.33 7.64
N ALA A 222 -13.09 14.40 6.83
CA ALA A 222 -14.05 14.59 5.74
C ALA A 222 -13.76 13.69 4.51
N HIS A 223 -12.63 12.99 4.52
CA HIS A 223 -12.16 12.06 3.51
C HIS A 223 -11.91 10.69 4.13
N ALA A 224 -10.70 10.12 3.99
CA ALA A 224 -10.41 8.76 4.42
C ALA A 224 -10.04 8.62 5.89
N GLY A 225 -9.78 9.72 6.59
CA GLY A 225 -8.97 9.64 7.80
C GLY A 225 -7.53 9.18 7.48
N PRO A 226 -6.65 9.03 8.49
CA PRO A 226 -5.26 8.65 8.28
C PRO A 226 -5.12 7.43 7.37
N TYR A 227 -4.40 7.55 6.25
CA TYR A 227 -4.09 6.40 5.40
C TYR A 227 -3.27 5.39 6.19
N ILE A 228 -3.56 4.13 5.96
CA ILE A 228 -2.93 2.97 6.58
C ILE A 228 -2.50 1.98 5.51
N VAL A 229 -1.50 1.17 5.83
CA VAL A 229 -1.19 -0.04 5.07
C VAL A 229 -2.01 -1.17 5.67
N LEU A 230 -2.94 -1.73 4.89
CA LEU A 230 -3.86 -2.77 5.34
C LEU A 230 -3.54 -4.10 4.63
N ASP A 231 -3.31 -5.15 5.41
CA ASP A 231 -3.15 -6.52 4.91
C ASP A 231 -4.50 -7.06 4.41
N ILE A 232 -4.52 -7.53 3.17
CA ILE A 232 -5.66 -8.13 2.48
C ILE A 232 -5.44 -9.64 2.23
N SER A 233 -4.47 -10.28 2.88
CA SER A 233 -4.19 -11.71 2.75
C SER A 233 -5.42 -12.58 3.08
N GLY A 234 -6.26 -12.18 4.03
CA GLY A 234 -7.52 -12.88 4.35
C GLY A 234 -8.74 -12.47 3.52
N TYR A 235 -8.59 -11.53 2.57
CA TYR A 235 -9.75 -10.96 1.87
C TYR A 235 -10.24 -11.87 0.75
N SER A 236 -11.56 -12.03 0.67
CA SER A 236 -12.25 -12.46 -0.54
C SER A 236 -12.39 -11.28 -1.52
N PHE A 237 -12.72 -11.58 -2.78
CA PHE A 237 -13.01 -10.54 -3.76
C PHE A 237 -14.11 -9.57 -3.26
N ASN A 238 -15.13 -10.10 -2.60
CA ASN A 238 -16.24 -9.27 -2.11
C ASN A 238 -15.81 -8.28 -1.02
N LYS A 239 -14.92 -8.70 -0.11
CA LYS A 239 -14.34 -7.82 0.92
C LYS A 239 -13.45 -6.76 0.29
N TRP A 240 -12.58 -7.16 -0.64
CA TRP A 240 -11.71 -6.25 -1.36
C TRP A 240 -12.51 -5.21 -2.15
N MET A 241 -13.50 -5.64 -2.93
CA MET A 241 -14.33 -4.72 -3.71
C MET A 241 -15.16 -3.79 -2.82
N LEU A 242 -15.67 -4.27 -1.68
CA LEU A 242 -16.36 -3.44 -0.71
C LEU A 242 -15.45 -2.35 -0.12
N LEU A 243 -14.19 -2.68 0.18
CA LEU A 243 -13.19 -1.71 0.61
C LEU A 243 -12.97 -0.63 -0.47
N GLN A 244 -12.80 -1.03 -1.73
CA GLN A 244 -12.65 -0.07 -2.84
C GLN A 244 -13.86 0.85 -2.96
N MET A 245 -15.07 0.29 -2.91
CA MET A 245 -16.31 1.06 -3.02
C MET A 245 -16.43 2.09 -1.89
N ARG A 246 -16.14 1.68 -0.65
CA ARG A 246 -16.14 2.57 0.52
C ARG A 246 -15.14 3.71 0.35
N HIS A 247 -13.89 3.38 0.01
CA HIS A 247 -12.82 4.37 -0.11
C HIS A 247 -13.12 5.43 -1.19
N LEU A 248 -13.67 4.98 -2.31
CA LEU A 248 -13.95 5.83 -3.45
C LEU A 248 -15.27 6.60 -3.34
N ALA A 249 -16.30 6.03 -2.70
CA ALA A 249 -17.63 6.64 -2.64
C ALA A 249 -17.89 7.41 -1.34
N ASP A 250 -17.52 6.85 -0.18
CA ASP A 250 -17.78 7.48 1.11
C ASP A 250 -16.65 8.46 1.45
N TYR A 251 -15.40 8.01 1.36
CA TYR A 251 -14.24 8.84 1.67
C TYR A 251 -13.86 9.78 0.53
N ARG A 252 -14.35 9.51 -0.69
CA ARG A 252 -14.07 10.31 -1.90
C ARG A 252 -12.56 10.51 -2.08
N ALA A 253 -11.78 9.47 -1.81
CA ALA A 253 -10.33 9.53 -1.77
C ALA A 253 -9.72 8.42 -2.65
N PRO A 254 -8.52 8.62 -3.23
CA PRO A 254 -7.88 7.61 -4.06
C PRO A 254 -7.29 6.48 -3.23
N VAL A 255 -7.15 5.30 -3.81
CA VAL A 255 -6.54 4.12 -3.19
C VAL A 255 -5.12 3.94 -3.71
N VAL A 256 -4.16 3.62 -2.83
CA VAL A 256 -2.83 3.16 -3.25
C VAL A 256 -2.91 1.65 -3.49
N LEU A 257 -3.06 1.25 -4.75
CA LEU A 257 -3.06 -0.15 -5.15
C LEU A 257 -1.63 -0.67 -5.22
N HIS A 258 -1.42 -1.93 -4.79
CA HIS A 258 -0.10 -2.56 -4.78
C HIS A 258 -0.12 -3.93 -5.47
N PRO A 259 -0.42 -3.99 -6.80
CA PRO A 259 -0.40 -5.23 -7.57
C PRO A 259 1.00 -5.71 -7.92
N VAL A 260 1.06 -6.94 -8.42
CA VAL A 260 2.14 -7.40 -9.30
C VAL A 260 1.71 -7.24 -10.76
N LEU A 261 2.58 -6.70 -11.62
CA LEU A 261 2.24 -6.46 -13.03
C LEU A 261 2.51 -7.68 -13.89
N HIS A 262 1.57 -8.65 -13.87
CA HIS A 262 1.64 -9.80 -14.77
C HIS A 262 0.60 -9.66 -15.89
N THR A 263 0.98 -10.05 -17.10
CA THR A 263 0.17 -10.09 -18.33
C THR A 263 -1.17 -10.81 -18.13
N LYS A 264 -1.18 -11.92 -17.37
CA LYS A 264 -2.40 -12.67 -17.05
C LYS A 264 -3.47 -11.82 -16.33
N TYR A 265 -3.05 -10.83 -15.55
CA TYR A 265 -3.93 -9.90 -14.86
C TYR A 265 -4.17 -8.61 -15.65
N PHE A 266 -3.14 -8.14 -16.36
CA PHE A 266 -3.13 -6.89 -17.11
C PHE A 266 -2.73 -7.16 -18.56
N PRO A 267 -3.68 -7.55 -19.44
CA PRO A 267 -3.39 -7.96 -20.81
C PRO A 267 -3.02 -6.81 -21.75
N TYR A 268 -2.84 -5.59 -21.21
CA TYR A 268 -2.25 -4.47 -21.94
C TYR A 268 -0.73 -4.41 -21.80
N LEU A 269 -0.16 -5.26 -20.95
CA LEU A 269 1.27 -5.45 -20.83
C LEU A 269 1.72 -6.47 -21.87
N ASP A 270 2.91 -6.26 -22.42
CA ASP A 270 3.59 -7.26 -23.25
C ASP A 270 4.32 -8.28 -22.36
N ASP A 271 4.97 -7.80 -21.30
CA ASP A 271 5.78 -8.60 -20.38
C ASP A 271 5.29 -8.61 -18.93
N ASP A 272 5.66 -9.68 -18.21
CA ASP A 272 5.52 -9.77 -16.75
C ASP A 272 6.61 -8.93 -16.06
N ALA A 273 6.20 -8.12 -15.08
CA ALA A 273 7.07 -7.24 -14.31
C ALA A 273 6.85 -7.38 -12.78
N SER A 274 7.62 -6.62 -11.99
CA SER A 274 7.64 -6.71 -10.52
C SER A 274 6.35 -6.21 -9.85
N GLY A 275 6.39 -6.07 -8.52
CA GLY A 275 5.37 -5.30 -7.81
C GLY A 275 5.31 -3.86 -8.32
N HIS A 276 4.19 -3.19 -8.08
CA HIS A 276 3.93 -1.90 -8.69
C HIS A 276 2.92 -1.07 -7.90
N PHE A 277 2.97 0.25 -8.03
CA PHE A 277 1.95 1.15 -7.46
C PHE A 277 1.05 1.71 -8.55
N GLN A 278 -0.26 1.48 -8.42
CA GLN A 278 -1.30 2.12 -9.22
C GLN A 278 -2.16 3.02 -8.33
N VAL A 279 -2.78 4.05 -8.92
CA VAL A 279 -3.68 4.95 -8.17
C VAL A 279 -5.12 4.54 -8.44
N GLY A 280 -5.72 3.78 -7.53
CA GLY A 280 -7.13 3.41 -7.60
C GLY A 280 -8.00 4.67 -7.52
N ARG A 281 -8.81 4.89 -8.56
CA ARG A 281 -9.52 6.16 -8.76
C ARG A 281 -11.01 5.99 -9.04
N GLY A 282 -11.51 4.77 -9.19
CA GLY A 282 -12.93 4.57 -9.46
C GLY A 282 -13.33 3.11 -9.54
N TYR A 283 -14.64 2.88 -9.55
CA TYR A 283 -15.23 1.57 -9.78
C TYR A 283 -16.51 1.68 -10.60
N SER A 284 -16.92 0.55 -11.18
CA SER A 284 -18.22 0.37 -11.81
C SER A 284 -18.73 -1.04 -11.55
N LYS A 285 -19.89 -1.16 -10.88
CA LYS A 285 -20.65 -2.40 -10.77
C LYS A 285 -21.77 -2.34 -11.81
N ARG A 286 -21.69 -3.16 -12.85
CA ARG A 286 -22.65 -3.15 -13.97
C ARG A 286 -23.55 -4.38 -13.88
N GLY A 287 -24.56 -4.38 -13.02
CA GLY A 287 -25.53 -5.48 -12.95
C GLY A 287 -24.90 -6.88 -12.99
N ASP A 288 -25.17 -7.61 -14.08
CA ASP A 288 -24.68 -8.95 -14.43
C ASP A 288 -23.24 -9.00 -14.97
N ARG A 289 -22.69 -7.88 -15.43
CA ARG A 289 -21.32 -7.80 -15.95
C ARG A 289 -20.28 -7.78 -14.81
N PRO A 290 -19.06 -8.28 -15.08
CA PRO A 290 -17.97 -8.22 -14.11
C PRO A 290 -17.72 -6.78 -13.67
N SER A 291 -17.60 -6.59 -12.36
CA SER A 291 -17.22 -5.30 -11.79
C SER A 291 -15.89 -4.83 -12.38
N ALA A 292 -15.79 -3.52 -12.62
CA ALA A 292 -14.56 -2.88 -13.08
C ALA A 292 -14.00 -1.97 -12.00
N ILE A 293 -12.66 -1.89 -11.95
CA ILE A 293 -11.92 -0.89 -11.19
C ILE A 293 -11.23 0.03 -12.19
N SER A 294 -11.13 1.31 -11.82
CA SER A 294 -10.35 2.29 -12.54
C SER A 294 -9.15 2.71 -11.72
N PHE A 295 -8.02 2.85 -12.39
CA PHE A 295 -6.80 3.33 -11.78
C PHE A 295 -5.98 4.15 -12.77
N PHE A 296 -5.09 4.97 -12.23
CA PHE A 296 -3.99 5.52 -13.01
C PHE A 296 -2.80 4.58 -12.99
N GLU A 297 -2.29 4.29 -14.18
CA GLU A 297 -1.17 3.42 -14.47
C GLU A 297 0.05 4.31 -14.77
N PRO A 298 1.06 4.37 -13.90
CA PRO A 298 2.31 5.07 -14.21
C PRO A 298 3.23 4.25 -15.13
N TRP A 299 3.10 2.93 -15.24
CA TRP A 299 3.94 2.10 -16.10
C TRP A 299 3.65 2.31 -17.59
N ASN A 300 4.66 2.62 -18.39
CA ASN A 300 4.58 2.61 -19.85
C ASN A 300 5.77 1.83 -20.40
N GLN A 301 5.57 0.59 -20.87
CA GLN A 301 6.67 -0.21 -21.44
C GLN A 301 7.30 0.53 -22.63
N GLN A 302 6.45 1.09 -23.51
CA GLN A 302 6.88 1.86 -24.69
C GLN A 302 7.86 3.01 -24.37
N ARG A 303 7.79 3.56 -23.16
CA ARG A 303 8.70 4.64 -22.75
C ARG A 303 10.14 4.15 -22.58
N PHE A 304 10.32 2.90 -22.17
CA PHE A 304 11.62 2.32 -21.87
C PHE A 304 12.11 1.40 -23.00
N ASP A 305 11.18 0.84 -23.75
CA ASP A 305 11.44 0.10 -24.98
C ASP A 305 10.41 0.50 -26.05
N PRO A 306 10.79 1.28 -27.08
CA PRO A 306 9.86 1.76 -28.11
C PRO A 306 9.17 0.68 -28.96
N SER A 307 9.62 -0.58 -28.97
CA SER A 307 8.89 -1.65 -29.67
C SER A 307 7.63 -2.11 -28.94
N GLU A 308 7.51 -1.77 -27.66
CA GLU A 308 6.40 -2.16 -26.80
C GLU A 308 5.12 -1.36 -27.10
N PRO A 309 3.93 -1.93 -26.82
CA PRO A 309 2.67 -1.23 -26.99
C PRO A 309 2.54 -0.05 -26.03
N PHE A 310 1.87 1.01 -26.50
CA PHE A 310 1.52 2.13 -25.65
C PHE A 310 0.51 1.72 -24.58
N VAL A 311 0.86 1.94 -23.31
CA VAL A 311 -0.05 1.72 -22.19
C VAL A 311 -0.82 3.00 -21.88
N GLN A 312 -2.15 2.94 -21.83
CA GLN A 312 -2.96 4.10 -21.44
C GLN A 312 -2.76 4.46 -19.96
N ARG A 313 -2.75 5.76 -19.63
CA ARG A 313 -2.62 6.19 -18.22
C ARG A 313 -3.87 5.91 -17.41
N VAL A 314 -5.05 6.09 -18.00
CA VAL A 314 -6.33 5.88 -17.33
C VAL A 314 -6.87 4.51 -17.71
N GLN A 315 -6.93 3.61 -16.75
CA GLN A 315 -7.34 2.23 -16.97
C GLN A 315 -8.75 2.00 -16.44
N TRP A 316 -9.51 1.14 -17.13
CA TRP A 316 -10.73 0.49 -16.64
C TRP A 316 -10.59 -1.01 -16.87
N ARG A 317 -10.40 -1.77 -15.79
CA ARG A 317 -10.07 -3.20 -15.87
C ARG A 317 -10.99 -4.03 -15.00
N ASN A 318 -11.04 -5.32 -15.31
CA ASN A 318 -11.78 -6.29 -14.50
C ASN A 318 -11.29 -6.24 -13.05
N ALA A 319 -12.22 -5.97 -12.12
CA ALA A 319 -11.91 -5.80 -10.71
C ALA A 319 -11.40 -7.11 -10.07
N TYR A 320 -11.91 -8.26 -10.52
CA TYR A 320 -11.44 -9.55 -10.03
C TYR A 320 -9.99 -9.82 -10.42
N LYS A 321 -9.60 -9.54 -11.67
CA LYS A 321 -8.18 -9.63 -12.10
C LYS A 321 -7.29 -8.69 -11.28
N SER A 322 -7.75 -7.47 -11.02
CA SER A 322 -7.02 -6.48 -10.21
C SER A 322 -6.86 -6.94 -8.75
N PHE A 323 -7.92 -7.52 -8.16
CA PHE A 323 -7.85 -8.18 -6.85
C PHE A 323 -6.83 -9.33 -6.84
N ARG A 324 -6.83 -10.18 -7.86
CA ARG A 324 -5.87 -11.30 -7.96
C ARG A 324 -4.43 -10.80 -8.12
N ALA A 325 -4.20 -9.71 -8.85
CA ALA A 325 -2.89 -9.08 -8.96
C ALA A 325 -2.40 -8.52 -7.62
N ASN A 326 -3.27 -7.82 -6.88
CA ASN A 326 -2.95 -7.30 -5.54
C ASN A 326 -2.72 -8.42 -4.53
N LYS A 327 -3.42 -9.55 -4.66
CA LYS A 327 -3.22 -10.75 -3.85
C LYS A 327 -1.99 -11.56 -4.24
N ALA A 328 -1.51 -11.46 -5.48
CA ALA A 328 -0.28 -12.11 -5.92
C ALA A 328 0.96 -11.31 -5.50
N HIS A 329 0.80 -10.02 -5.21
CA HIS A 329 1.85 -9.21 -4.62
C HIS A 329 2.26 -9.78 -3.24
N HIS A 330 3.56 -9.91 -3.01
CA HIS A 330 4.10 -10.61 -1.86
C HIS A 330 3.69 -9.99 -0.51
N GLN A 331 3.45 -8.68 -0.46
CA GLN A 331 3.00 -8.03 0.77
C GLN A 331 1.50 -8.18 1.03
N HIS A 332 0.71 -8.55 0.02
CA HIS A 332 -0.74 -8.70 0.12
C HIS A 332 -1.41 -7.49 0.77
N ASN A 333 -1.08 -6.26 0.37
CA ASN A 333 -1.54 -5.06 1.08
C ASN A 333 -2.05 -3.97 0.14
N ILE A 334 -2.71 -2.98 0.74
CA ILE A 334 -3.26 -1.82 0.06
C ILE A 334 -3.12 -0.58 0.95
N GLY A 335 -2.94 0.59 0.36
CA GLY A 335 -2.94 1.86 1.09
C GLY A 335 -4.30 2.54 1.02
N VAL A 336 -4.97 2.65 2.16
CA VAL A 336 -6.33 3.21 2.32
C VAL A 336 -6.43 4.05 3.58
#